data_AF-A0A8J2R8Q0-F1
#
_entry.id   AF-A0A8J2R8Q0-F1
#
_cell.length_a   1.000
_cell.length_b   1.000
_cell.length_c   1.000
_cell.angle_alpha   90.00
_cell.angle_beta   90.00
_cell.angle_gamma   90.00
#
_symmetry.space_group_name_H-M   'P 1'
#
loop_
_entity.id
_entity.type
_entity.pdbx_description
1 polymer ?
#
loop_
_entity_poly.entity_id
_entity_poly.type
_entity_poly.pdbx_seq_one_letter_code
_entity_poly.pdbx_strand_id
1 'polypeptide(L)'
;MNMYRHQLIYLSLFITAVLARKLDVYSINERWVCHIKQSCFDCLRLPQCSWCPEDEMCFSAHLPLYENYCEKQRINHTDYGMSFEDNAECACSGDKIMSDCQPPESTGPECSGRGSCVCGRCFCDEQPDPENPSKTIMGDYCEYDNFSCSGPKCNEGPYSIHDLTAYEDNVTSSWGNP
;
A
#
# COMPACT_ATOMS: atom_id res chain seq x y z
N MET A 1 -62.87 -26.70 -4.76
CA MET A 1 -62.17 -25.46 -4.34
C MET A 1 -60.69 -25.67 -3.96
N ASN A 2 -60.28 -26.77 -3.30
CA ASN A 2 -58.86 -26.98 -2.93
C ASN A 2 -57.89 -27.20 -4.11
N MET A 3 -58.33 -27.88 -5.18
CA MET A 3 -57.45 -28.19 -6.32
C MET A 3 -57.02 -26.92 -7.10
N TYR A 4 -57.94 -25.99 -7.33
CA TYR A 4 -57.63 -24.69 -7.94
C TYR A 4 -56.71 -23.84 -7.04
N ARG A 5 -56.88 -23.95 -5.73
CA ARG A 5 -56.04 -23.23 -4.75
C ARG A 5 -54.59 -23.73 -4.76
N HIS A 6 -54.38 -25.04 -4.87
CA HIS A 6 -53.04 -25.60 -5.04
C HIS A 6 -52.42 -25.24 -6.39
N GLN A 7 -53.19 -25.27 -7.48
CA GLN A 7 -52.67 -24.84 -8.78
C GLN A 7 -52.25 -23.37 -8.81
N LEU A 8 -53.02 -22.48 -8.16
CA LEU A 8 -52.64 -21.07 -8.04
C LEU A 8 -51.37 -20.88 -7.21
N ILE A 9 -51.20 -21.65 -6.12
CA ILE A 9 -49.99 -21.62 -5.28
C ILE A 9 -48.76 -22.12 -6.07
N TYR A 10 -48.89 -23.21 -6.83
CA TYR A 10 -47.81 -23.71 -7.67
C TYR A 10 -47.45 -22.72 -8.78
N LEU A 11 -48.45 -22.07 -9.39
CA LEU A 11 -48.20 -21.01 -10.38
C LEU A 11 -47.48 -19.82 -9.76
N SER A 12 -47.90 -19.35 -8.59
CA SER A 12 -47.23 -18.23 -7.92
C SER A 12 -45.79 -18.58 -7.54
N LEU A 13 -45.56 -19.78 -7.00
CA LEU A 13 -44.22 -20.26 -6.64
C LEU A 13 -43.31 -20.37 -7.87
N PHE A 14 -43.86 -20.87 -8.98
CA PHE A 14 -43.14 -20.96 -10.25
C PHE A 14 -42.78 -19.57 -10.79
N ILE A 15 -43.73 -18.63 -10.78
CA ILE A 15 -43.50 -17.24 -11.20
C ILE A 15 -42.43 -16.59 -10.31
N THR A 16 -42.49 -16.75 -8.99
CA THR A 16 -41.47 -16.19 -8.09
C THR A 16 -40.09 -16.82 -8.31
N ALA A 17 -40.01 -18.12 -8.58
CA ALA A 17 -38.75 -18.79 -8.87
C ALA A 17 -38.13 -18.33 -10.20
N VAL A 18 -38.97 -18.09 -11.21
CA VAL A 18 -38.52 -17.55 -12.51
C VAL A 18 -38.07 -16.08 -12.39
N LEU A 19 -38.79 -15.26 -11.62
CA LEU A 19 -38.41 -13.87 -11.35
C LEU A 19 -37.13 -13.77 -10.52
N ALA A 20 -36.94 -14.64 -9.53
CA ALA A 20 -35.72 -14.69 -8.72
C ALA A 20 -34.48 -15.07 -9.55
N ARG A 21 -34.63 -15.90 -10.60
CA ARG A 21 -33.54 -16.22 -11.53
C ARG A 21 -33.21 -15.09 -12.51
N LYS A 22 -34.06 -14.06 -12.62
CA LYS A 22 -33.86 -12.86 -13.45
C LYS A 22 -33.38 -11.65 -12.67
N LEU A 23 -33.16 -11.77 -11.36
CA LEU A 23 -32.30 -10.82 -10.65
C LEU A 23 -30.87 -11.10 -11.10
N ASP A 24 -30.55 -10.59 -12.29
CA ASP A 24 -29.19 -10.45 -12.75
C ASP A 24 -28.43 -9.75 -11.62
N VAL A 25 -27.43 -10.45 -11.08
CA VAL A 25 -26.32 -9.80 -10.40
C VAL A 25 -25.79 -8.80 -11.42
N TYR A 26 -26.19 -7.54 -11.30
CA TYR A 26 -25.77 -6.47 -12.19
C TYR A 26 -24.25 -6.45 -12.13
N SER A 27 -23.59 -6.92 -13.19
CA SER A 27 -22.14 -6.79 -13.26
C SER A 27 -21.86 -5.29 -13.33
N ILE A 28 -21.41 -4.73 -12.21
CA ILE A 28 -21.09 -3.31 -12.16
C ILE A 28 -19.92 -3.14 -13.11
N ASN A 29 -20.19 -2.52 -14.26
CA ASN A 29 -19.18 -2.30 -15.29
C ASN A 29 -18.06 -1.45 -14.70
N GLU A 30 -16.82 -1.91 -14.81
CA GLU A 30 -15.63 -1.24 -14.27
C GLU A 30 -15.52 0.23 -14.69
N ARG A 31 -15.97 0.59 -15.91
CA ARG A 31 -16.06 2.00 -16.35
C ARG A 31 -16.96 2.83 -15.46
N TRP A 32 -18.11 2.29 -15.09
CA TRP A 32 -19.07 3.00 -14.24
C TRP A 32 -18.54 3.15 -12.82
N VAL A 33 -17.86 2.12 -12.29
CA VAL A 33 -17.25 2.17 -10.95
C VAL A 33 -16.27 3.33 -10.80
N CYS A 34 -15.42 3.57 -11.81
CA CYS A 34 -14.47 4.69 -11.78
C CYS A 34 -15.20 6.03 -11.95
N HIS A 35 -16.07 6.16 -12.95
CA HIS A 35 -16.70 7.45 -13.31
C HIS A 35 -17.59 8.06 -12.21
N ILE A 36 -18.04 7.28 -11.23
CA ILE A 36 -18.82 7.81 -10.10
C ILE A 36 -17.96 8.39 -8.97
N LYS A 37 -16.63 8.21 -9.00
CA LYS A 37 -15.73 8.71 -7.97
C LYS A 37 -15.43 10.19 -8.21
N GLN A 38 -15.60 11.00 -7.16
CA GLN A 38 -15.52 12.46 -7.22
C GLN A 38 -14.19 13.02 -6.72
N SER A 39 -13.31 12.16 -6.21
CA SER A 39 -12.01 12.56 -5.69
C SER A 39 -10.93 11.60 -6.18
N CYS A 40 -9.70 12.11 -6.29
CA CYS A 40 -8.54 11.27 -6.59
C CYS A 40 -8.42 10.12 -5.59
N PHE A 41 -8.58 10.41 -4.29
CA PHE A 41 -8.48 9.42 -3.23
C PHE A 41 -9.48 8.27 -3.43
N ASP A 42 -10.76 8.59 -3.62
CA ASP A 42 -11.79 7.56 -3.84
C ASP A 42 -11.61 6.81 -5.16
N CYS A 43 -10.99 7.45 -6.15
CA CYS A 43 -10.65 6.86 -7.44
C CYS A 43 -9.54 5.82 -7.30
N LEU A 44 -8.41 6.21 -6.70
CA LEU A 44 -7.18 5.41 -6.68
C LEU A 44 -7.17 4.35 -5.57
N ARG A 45 -8.18 4.31 -4.69
CA ARG A 45 -8.48 3.13 -3.86
C ARG A 45 -8.85 1.90 -4.70
N LEU A 46 -9.20 2.10 -5.98
CA LEU A 46 -9.56 1.05 -6.91
C LEU A 46 -8.43 0.80 -7.92
N PRO A 47 -7.87 -0.42 -8.00
CA PRO A 47 -6.72 -0.71 -8.83
C PRO A 47 -6.95 -0.59 -10.34
N GLN A 48 -8.21 -0.65 -10.78
CA GLN A 48 -8.58 -0.54 -12.20
C GLN A 48 -8.82 0.90 -12.68
N CYS A 49 -8.67 1.89 -11.79
CA CYS A 49 -8.97 3.28 -12.07
C CYS A 49 -7.71 4.16 -12.10
N SER A 50 -7.80 5.24 -12.86
CA SER A 50 -6.82 6.33 -12.96
C SER A 50 -7.52 7.66 -12.75
N TRP A 51 -6.80 8.65 -12.24
CA TRP A 51 -7.30 9.99 -11.99
C TRP A 51 -6.72 10.99 -12.99
N CYS A 52 -7.57 11.89 -13.49
CA CYS A 52 -7.16 13.04 -14.28
C CYS A 52 -7.27 14.32 -13.43
N PRO A 53 -6.15 14.96 -13.06
CA PRO A 53 -6.17 16.21 -12.31
C PRO A 53 -6.78 17.37 -13.09
N GLU A 54 -6.52 17.47 -14.40
CA GLU A 54 -6.99 18.59 -15.23
C GLU A 54 -8.52 18.65 -15.33
N ASP A 55 -9.16 17.48 -15.51
CA ASP A 55 -10.61 17.35 -15.63
C ASP A 55 -11.31 17.05 -14.29
N GLU A 56 -10.53 16.84 -13.21
CA GLU A 56 -11.01 16.33 -11.92
C GLU A 56 -11.88 15.07 -12.06
N MET A 57 -11.44 14.13 -12.91
CA MET A 57 -12.23 12.97 -13.28
C MET A 57 -11.50 11.65 -13.08
N CYS A 58 -12.24 10.67 -12.54
CA CYS A 58 -11.81 9.29 -12.41
C CYS A 58 -12.25 8.47 -13.63
N PHE A 59 -11.35 7.64 -14.14
CA PHE A 59 -11.58 6.87 -15.36
C PHE A 59 -10.92 5.49 -15.31
N SER A 60 -11.39 4.56 -16.15
CA SER A 60 -10.86 3.18 -16.19
C SER A 60 -9.84 3.00 -17.30
N ALA A 61 -8.87 2.11 -17.07
CA ALA A 61 -7.96 1.59 -18.10
C ALA A 61 -8.69 0.99 -19.32
N HIS A 62 -9.92 0.52 -19.14
CA HIS A 62 -10.73 -0.07 -20.21
C HIS A 62 -11.46 0.97 -21.08
N LEU A 63 -11.11 2.25 -21.00
CA LEU A 63 -11.63 3.25 -21.93
C LEU A 63 -11.03 3.07 -23.34
N PRO A 64 -11.82 3.20 -24.41
CA PRO A 64 -11.30 3.08 -25.78
C PRO A 64 -10.25 4.14 -26.13
N LEU A 65 -10.27 5.27 -25.42
CA LEU A 65 -9.34 6.39 -25.58
C LEU A 65 -8.32 6.45 -24.44
N TYR A 66 -8.14 5.37 -23.67
CA TYR A 66 -7.33 5.38 -22.45
C TYR A 66 -5.94 5.98 -22.67
N GLU A 67 -5.23 5.57 -23.72
CA GLU A 67 -3.86 6.07 -23.99
C GLU A 67 -3.81 7.58 -24.21
N ASN A 68 -4.77 8.15 -24.92
CA ASN A 68 -4.77 9.56 -25.31
C ASN A 68 -5.51 10.47 -24.31
N TYR A 69 -6.24 9.89 -23.36
CA TYR A 69 -6.99 10.64 -22.36
C TYR A 69 -6.09 11.02 -21.18
N CYS A 70 -6.06 12.30 -20.84
CA CYS A 70 -5.26 12.84 -19.73
C CYS A 70 -3.75 12.49 -19.79
N GLU A 71 -3.17 12.40 -20.98
CA GLU A 71 -1.82 11.86 -21.20
C GLU A 71 -0.71 12.55 -20.36
N LYS A 72 -0.81 13.86 -20.12
CA LYS A 72 0.27 14.64 -19.49
C LYS A 72 0.32 14.56 -17.96
N GLN A 73 -0.82 14.35 -17.31
CA GLN A 73 -0.95 14.44 -15.85
C GLN A 73 -1.75 13.28 -15.25
N ARG A 74 -1.93 12.18 -16.00
CA ARG A 74 -2.60 10.97 -15.51
C ARG A 74 -1.92 10.46 -14.25
N ILE A 75 -2.70 10.24 -13.21
CA ILE A 75 -2.27 9.53 -12.01
C ILE A 75 -2.86 8.12 -12.08
N ASN A 76 -2.00 7.11 -12.17
CA ASN A 76 -2.43 5.71 -12.14
C ASN A 76 -2.47 5.20 -10.70
N HIS A 77 -3.32 4.21 -10.45
CA HIS A 77 -3.15 3.39 -9.26
C HIS A 77 -1.75 2.76 -9.28
N THR A 78 -1.04 2.88 -8.15
CA THR A 78 0.25 2.24 -7.91
C THR A 78 0.16 1.51 -6.59
N ASP A 79 0.60 0.25 -6.58
CA ASP A 79 0.69 -0.53 -5.36
C ASP A 79 2.09 -0.39 -4.77
N TYR A 80 2.20 0.39 -3.69
CA TYR A 80 3.45 0.56 -2.95
C TYR A 80 3.59 -0.48 -1.83
N GLY A 81 2.74 -1.51 -1.76
CA GLY A 81 2.70 -2.46 -0.65
C GLY A 81 2.04 -1.91 0.62
N MET A 82 1.28 -0.81 0.52
CA MET A 82 0.52 -0.23 1.63
C MET A 82 -0.96 -0.67 1.63
N SER A 83 -1.72 -0.16 2.62
CA SER A 83 -3.18 -0.22 2.58
C SER A 83 -3.74 0.50 1.34
N PHE A 84 -4.96 0.17 0.93
CA PHE A 84 -5.60 0.84 -0.21
C PHE A 84 -5.75 2.36 0.02
N GLU A 85 -6.00 2.75 1.27
CA GLU A 85 -6.11 4.15 1.68
C GLU A 85 -4.77 4.88 1.58
N ASP A 86 -3.69 4.33 2.15
CA ASP A 86 -2.37 4.94 2.12
C ASP A 86 -1.79 4.99 0.69
N ASN A 87 -1.99 3.94 -0.12
CA ASN A 87 -1.60 3.91 -1.53
C ASN A 87 -2.30 5.02 -2.31
N ALA A 88 -3.61 5.19 -2.12
CA ALA A 88 -4.38 6.23 -2.80
C ALA A 88 -3.97 7.63 -2.37
N GLU A 89 -3.78 7.85 -1.06
CA GLU A 89 -3.32 9.13 -0.53
C GLU A 89 -1.94 9.50 -1.11
N CYS A 90 -1.01 8.55 -1.15
CA CYS A 90 0.29 8.77 -1.74
C CYS A 90 0.22 9.13 -3.22
N ALA A 91 -0.46 8.32 -4.03
CA ALA A 91 -0.55 8.54 -5.47
C ALA A 91 -1.18 9.91 -5.79
N CYS A 92 -2.18 10.33 -5.00
CA CYS A 92 -2.87 11.61 -5.19
C CYS A 92 -2.11 12.83 -4.70
N SER A 93 -1.15 12.66 -3.78
CA SER A 93 -0.44 13.77 -3.15
C SER A 93 0.72 14.31 -3.98
N GLY A 94 1.18 13.54 -4.98
CA GLY A 94 2.33 13.90 -5.80
C GLY A 94 3.57 14.17 -4.94
N ASP A 95 4.31 15.24 -5.24
CA ASP A 95 5.53 15.60 -4.51
C ASP A 95 5.30 16.15 -3.09
N LYS A 96 4.04 16.37 -2.67
CA LYS A 96 3.73 17.06 -1.39
C LYS A 96 4.07 16.25 -0.14
N ILE A 97 4.23 14.94 -0.24
CA ILE A 97 4.53 14.03 0.89
C ILE A 97 5.98 13.51 0.80
N MET A 98 6.76 13.90 -0.21
CA MET A 98 7.95 13.15 -0.64
C MET A 98 9.24 13.47 0.15
N SER A 99 9.19 13.82 1.44
CA SER A 99 10.43 14.22 2.15
C SER A 99 10.55 13.89 3.65
N ASP A 100 9.76 12.96 4.20
CA ASP A 100 9.82 12.63 5.64
C ASP A 100 10.42 11.25 5.96
N CYS A 101 11.44 10.83 5.21
CA CYS A 101 12.11 9.52 5.40
C CYS A 101 13.45 9.62 6.15
N GLN A 102 13.71 10.74 6.81
CA GLN A 102 14.85 10.94 7.68
C GLN A 102 14.37 11.23 9.10
N PRO A 103 15.01 10.65 10.14
CA PRO A 103 14.71 11.03 11.51
C PRO A 103 14.91 12.53 11.72
N PRO A 104 14.06 13.20 12.52
CA PRO A 104 14.29 14.58 12.90
C PRO A 104 15.70 14.74 13.49
N GLU A 105 16.44 15.76 13.05
CA GLU A 105 17.79 16.08 13.54
C GLU A 105 18.91 15.10 13.11
N SER A 106 18.62 14.14 12.21
CA SER A 106 19.61 13.26 11.59
C SER A 106 20.08 13.80 10.24
N THR A 107 21.39 13.80 9.99
CA THR A 107 21.97 13.99 8.63
C THR A 107 22.29 12.65 7.95
N GLY A 108 21.71 11.55 8.44
CA GLY A 108 21.92 10.21 7.92
C GLY A 108 21.23 9.97 6.57
N PRO A 109 21.55 8.86 5.89
CA PRO A 109 20.82 8.45 4.69
C PRO A 109 19.32 8.22 5.01
N GLU A 110 18.46 8.45 4.02
CA GLU A 110 17.03 8.09 4.11
C GLU A 110 16.88 6.61 4.48
N CYS A 111 15.91 6.33 5.36
CA CYS A 111 15.64 4.97 5.83
C CYS A 111 16.90 4.26 6.35
N SER A 112 17.83 5.01 6.96
CA SER A 112 19.13 4.54 7.42
C SER A 112 19.97 3.84 6.34
N GLY A 113 19.64 4.00 5.06
CA GLY A 113 20.24 3.28 3.94
C GLY A 113 19.87 1.80 3.86
N ARG A 114 18.80 1.37 4.54
CA ARG A 114 18.38 -0.04 4.70
C ARG A 114 16.94 -0.29 4.28
N GLY A 115 16.45 0.52 3.35
CA GLY A 115 15.10 0.48 2.84
C GLY A 115 14.87 1.52 1.76
N SER A 116 13.64 1.56 1.27
CA SER A 116 13.19 2.52 0.25
C SER A 116 12.25 3.56 0.86
N CYS A 117 12.50 4.84 0.57
CA CYS A 117 11.57 5.91 0.92
C CYS A 117 10.44 5.98 -0.10
N VAL A 118 9.22 5.72 0.35
CA VAL A 118 8.03 5.77 -0.50
C VAL A 118 6.95 6.52 0.26
N CYS A 119 6.49 7.63 -0.31
CA CYS A 119 5.41 8.43 0.28
C CYS A 119 5.73 8.96 1.68
N GLY A 120 6.98 9.34 1.95
CA GLY A 120 7.40 9.82 3.27
C GLY A 120 7.44 8.73 4.35
N ARG A 121 7.41 7.45 3.97
CA ARG A 121 7.56 6.31 4.88
C ARG A 121 8.66 5.38 4.38
N CYS A 122 9.36 4.74 5.30
CA CYS A 122 10.40 3.78 4.98
C CYS A 122 9.87 2.36 4.86
N PHE A 123 10.23 1.70 3.77
CA PHE A 123 10.01 0.28 3.53
C PHE A 123 11.33 -0.43 3.71
N CYS A 124 11.53 -1.06 4.86
CA CYS A 124 12.79 -1.73 5.19
C CYS A 124 13.00 -2.97 4.33
N ASP A 125 14.27 -3.27 4.04
CA ASP A 125 14.63 -4.43 3.25
C ASP A 125 14.15 -5.73 3.94
N GLU A 126 13.14 -6.39 3.36
CA GLU A 126 12.52 -7.59 3.94
C GLU A 126 13.44 -8.82 3.91
N GLN A 127 14.37 -8.85 2.96
CA GLN A 127 15.34 -9.93 2.78
C GLN A 127 16.76 -9.36 2.79
N PRO A 128 17.24 -8.84 3.94
CA PRO A 128 18.56 -8.22 4.02
C PRO A 128 19.68 -9.26 3.86
N ASP A 129 19.37 -10.54 4.08
CA ASP A 129 20.29 -11.66 3.91
C ASP A 129 19.52 -12.91 3.42
N PRO A 130 19.60 -13.25 2.13
CA PRO A 130 18.93 -14.42 1.56
C PRO A 130 19.37 -15.76 2.17
N GLU A 131 20.58 -15.84 2.75
CA GLU A 131 21.08 -17.07 3.38
C GLU A 131 20.55 -17.23 4.82
N ASN A 132 20.17 -16.12 5.46
CA ASN A 132 19.71 -16.09 6.84
C ASN A 132 18.36 -15.34 6.93
N PRO A 133 17.24 -15.98 6.56
CA PRO A 133 15.93 -15.34 6.48
C PRO A 133 15.34 -14.93 7.84
N SER A 134 15.96 -15.33 8.96
CA SER A 134 15.62 -14.81 10.28
C SER A 134 16.15 -13.40 10.53
N LYS A 135 17.05 -12.89 9.69
CA LYS A 135 17.56 -11.53 9.77
C LYS A 135 16.52 -10.54 9.29
N THR A 136 16.15 -9.60 10.14
CA THR A 136 15.13 -8.60 9.86
C THR A 136 15.63 -7.20 10.21
N ILE A 137 15.22 -6.22 9.41
CA ILE A 137 15.44 -4.79 9.61
C ILE A 137 14.07 -4.16 9.88
N MET A 138 13.98 -3.29 10.87
CA MET A 138 12.73 -2.69 11.33
C MET A 138 12.94 -1.29 11.91
N GLY A 139 11.85 -0.61 12.24
CA GLY A 139 11.84 0.78 12.71
C GLY A 139 11.23 1.72 11.68
N ASP A 140 10.84 2.90 12.11
CA ASP A 140 10.18 3.89 11.26
C ASP A 140 11.13 4.43 10.17
N TYR A 141 12.43 4.37 10.43
CA TYR A 141 13.52 4.77 9.54
C TYR A 141 14.49 3.62 9.28
N CYS A 142 14.05 2.36 9.45
CA CYS A 142 14.88 1.16 9.30
C CYS A 142 16.18 1.23 10.11
N GLU A 143 16.11 1.74 11.33
CA GLU A 143 17.22 2.04 12.25
C GLU A 143 17.49 0.91 13.26
N TYR A 144 16.67 -0.14 13.24
CA TYR A 144 16.88 -1.34 14.04
C TYR A 144 17.03 -2.62 13.24
N ASP A 145 17.68 -3.63 13.81
CA ASP A 145 17.75 -4.99 13.27
C ASP A 145 17.89 -6.03 14.39
N ASN A 146 17.87 -7.33 14.06
CA ASN A 146 18.09 -8.39 15.05
C ASN A 146 19.46 -9.09 14.93
N PHE A 147 20.42 -8.55 14.17
CA PHE A 147 21.63 -9.28 13.77
C PHE A 147 22.94 -8.48 13.81
N SER A 148 22.91 -7.15 13.98
CA SER A 148 24.10 -6.30 14.01
C SER A 148 24.83 -6.34 15.36
N CYS A 149 24.15 -6.72 16.45
CA CYS A 149 24.79 -6.87 17.76
C CYS A 149 25.54 -8.20 17.85
N SER A 150 26.79 -8.16 18.29
CA SER A 150 27.59 -9.36 18.56
C SER A 150 28.08 -9.43 20.02
N GLY A 151 28.13 -10.64 20.57
CA GLY A 151 28.68 -10.91 21.91
C GLY A 151 27.66 -11.26 22.98
N PRO A 152 28.12 -11.59 24.20
CA PRO A 152 27.30 -12.19 25.27
C PRO A 152 26.28 -11.23 25.90
N LYS A 153 26.26 -9.96 25.50
CA LYS A 153 25.26 -8.96 25.94
C LYS A 153 24.05 -8.89 25.01
N CYS A 154 24.14 -9.48 23.82
CA CYS A 154 23.08 -9.50 22.82
C CYS A 154 22.19 -10.71 23.13
N ASN A 155 21.02 -10.47 23.72
CA ASN A 155 20.14 -11.54 24.17
C ASN A 155 19.03 -11.78 23.14
N GLU A 156 18.25 -10.74 22.81
CA GLU A 156 17.31 -10.70 21.68
C GLU A 156 17.15 -9.22 21.25
N GLY A 157 17.11 -8.96 19.93
CA GLY A 157 16.92 -7.62 19.37
C GLY A 157 15.52 -7.05 19.64
N PRO A 158 15.16 -5.87 19.08
CA PRO A 158 15.89 -5.19 18.01
C PRO A 158 16.97 -4.23 18.51
N TYR A 159 18.11 -4.20 17.82
CA TYR A 159 19.30 -3.43 18.13
C TYR A 159 19.34 -2.16 17.29
N SER A 160 19.55 -1.02 17.93
CA SER A 160 19.79 0.27 17.26
C SER A 160 21.17 0.27 16.63
N ILE A 161 21.27 0.59 15.34
CA ILE A 161 22.58 0.73 14.69
C ILE A 161 23.35 1.95 15.20
N HIS A 162 22.65 2.98 15.66
CA HIS A 162 23.28 4.20 16.18
C HIS A 162 23.94 3.97 17.54
N ASP A 163 23.36 3.10 18.37
CA ASP A 163 23.93 2.76 19.68
C ASP A 163 25.15 1.85 19.55
N LEU A 164 25.15 0.96 18.53
CA LEU A 164 26.26 0.07 18.24
C LEU A 164 27.48 0.83 17.71
N THR A 165 27.30 1.77 16.78
CA THR A 165 28.40 2.61 16.28
C THR A 165 29.01 3.46 17.40
N ALA A 166 28.17 4.07 18.24
CA ALA A 166 28.65 4.83 19.40
C ALA A 166 29.44 3.96 20.39
N TYR A 167 29.06 2.69 20.59
CA TYR A 167 29.82 1.77 21.43
C TYR A 167 31.19 1.41 20.81
N GLU A 168 31.25 1.11 19.51
CA GLU A 168 32.50 0.79 18.81
C GLU A 168 33.49 1.96 18.84
N ASP A 169 33.00 3.20 18.64
CA ASP A 169 33.81 4.42 18.74
C ASP A 169 34.36 4.64 20.17
N ASN A 170 33.57 4.34 21.19
CA ASN A 170 33.99 4.42 22.58
C ASN A 170 35.00 3.33 22.96
N VAL A 171 34.88 2.12 22.41
CA VAL A 171 35.86 1.05 22.63
C VAL A 171 37.17 1.41 21.95
N THR A 172 37.15 1.75 20.66
CA THR A 172 38.36 2.09 19.89
C THR A 172 39.12 3.30 20.45
N SER A 173 38.42 4.32 20.95
CA SER A 173 39.05 5.46 21.65
C SER A 173 39.67 5.07 23.00
N SER A 174 39.17 4.04 23.69
CA SER A 174 39.75 3.56 24.97
C SER A 174 41.06 2.78 24.81
N TRP A 175 41.28 2.12 23.66
CA TRP A 175 42.52 1.41 23.34
C TRP A 175 43.55 2.27 22.58
N GLY A 176 43.21 3.54 22.33
CA GLY A 176 43.98 4.48 21.51
C GLY A 176 44.79 5.53 22.28
N ASN A 177 45.03 5.38 23.58
CA ASN A 177 45.98 6.22 24.32
C ASN A 177 47.18 5.37 24.79
N PRO A 178 48.43 5.77 24.47
CA PRO A 178 49.64 5.07 24.87
C PRO A 178 49.88 5.09 26.39
#